data_AF-A0A176S6Q5-F1
#
_entry.id   AF-A0A176S6Q5-F1
#
_cell.length_a   1.000
_cell.length_b   1.000
_cell.length_c   1.000
_cell.angle_alpha   90.00
_cell.angle_beta   90.00
_cell.angle_gamma   90.00
#
_symmetry.space_group_name_H-M   'P 1'
#
loop_
_entity.id
_entity.type
_entity.pdbx_description
1 polymer ?
#
loop_
_entity_poly.entity_id
_entity_poly.type
_entity_poly.pdbx_seq_one_letter_code
_entity_poly.pdbx_strand_id
1 'polypeptide(L)'
;MAIPAQASTKILNLAEQLGIASHPTWLKLLHYERNNSVVLTKNFFISSNGRNNPSAELSATINAYFAPWDGNMDEHARCRFPARYFWLSQQLP
;
A
#
# COMPACT_ATOMS: atom_id res chain seq x y z
N MET A 1 7.26 -21.27 2.44
CA MET A 1 8.08 -20.46 1.51
C MET A 1 7.97 -19.02 1.96
N ALA A 2 9.04 -18.46 2.53
CA ALA A 2 9.05 -17.11 3.09
C ALA A 2 9.44 -16.09 2.01
N ILE A 3 8.74 -14.95 1.99
CA ILE A 3 9.06 -13.78 1.17
C ILE A 3 10.51 -13.37 1.45
N PRO A 4 11.32 -12.94 0.46
CA PRO A 4 12.58 -12.29 0.76
C PRO A 4 12.24 -10.91 1.36
N ALA A 5 12.15 -10.85 2.69
CA ALA A 5 11.90 -9.64 3.48
C ALA A 5 12.85 -8.47 3.13
N GLN A 6 13.98 -8.78 2.50
CA GLN A 6 14.99 -7.82 2.05
C GLN A 6 14.47 -6.84 0.99
N ALA A 7 13.69 -7.32 0.01
CA ALA A 7 13.23 -6.49 -1.12
C ALA A 7 12.17 -5.49 -0.67
N SER A 8 11.18 -5.94 0.10
CA SER A 8 10.16 -5.05 0.68
C SER A 8 10.77 -4.04 1.64
N THR A 9 11.72 -4.43 2.48
CA THR A 9 12.38 -3.51 3.43
C THR A 9 13.11 -2.36 2.71
N LYS A 10 13.82 -2.64 1.60
CA LYS A 10 14.50 -1.60 0.83
C LYS A 10 13.50 -0.59 0.24
N ILE A 11 12.39 -1.09 -0.33
CA ILE A 11 11.36 -0.25 -0.93
C ILE A 11 10.61 0.56 0.14
N LEU A 12 10.37 -0.01 1.33
CA LEU A 12 9.76 0.70 2.45
C LEU A 12 10.63 1.87 2.93
N ASN A 13 11.93 1.65 3.10
CA ASN A 13 12.86 2.72 3.48
C ASN A 13 12.91 3.83 2.43
N LEU A 14 12.91 3.48 1.14
CA LEU A 14 12.87 4.47 0.07
C LEU A 14 11.55 5.26 0.09
N ALA A 15 10.42 4.57 0.29
CA ALA A 15 9.12 5.21 0.36
C ALA A 15 9.00 6.18 1.55
N GLU A 16 9.65 5.87 2.68
CA GLU A 16 9.77 6.78 3.82
C GLU A 16 10.62 8.01 3.47
N GLN A 17 11.81 7.82 2.88
CA GLN A 17 12.69 8.91 2.46
C GLN A 17 12.04 9.87 1.45
N LEU A 18 11.23 9.32 0.54
CA LEU A 18 10.49 10.10 -0.46
C LEU A 18 9.18 10.70 0.08
N GLY A 19 8.81 10.43 1.33
CA GLY A 19 7.57 10.95 1.92
C GLY A 19 6.31 10.43 1.23
N ILE A 20 6.33 9.22 0.68
CA ILE A 20 5.21 8.66 -0.10
C ILE A 20 3.92 8.59 0.74
N ALA A 21 4.03 8.27 2.03
CA ALA A 21 2.89 8.14 2.93
C ALA A 21 2.13 9.46 3.17
N SER A 22 2.81 10.61 3.05
CA SER A 22 2.21 11.95 3.17
C SER A 22 1.95 12.61 1.82
N HIS A 23 2.33 11.96 0.71
CA HIS A 23 2.18 12.51 -0.63
C HIS A 23 0.69 12.74 -0.96
N PRO A 24 0.30 13.90 -1.52
CA PRO A 24 -1.11 14.22 -1.79
C PRO A 24 -1.82 13.18 -2.67
N THR A 25 -1.13 12.62 -3.66
CA THR A 25 -1.70 11.56 -4.52
C THR A 25 -1.97 10.28 -3.74
N TRP A 26 -1.08 9.88 -2.83
CA TRP A 26 -1.29 8.71 -1.98
C TRP A 26 -2.51 8.90 -1.07
N LEU A 27 -2.58 10.06 -0.40
CA LEU A 27 -3.72 10.41 0.45
C LEU A 27 -5.04 10.40 -0.33
N LYS A 28 -5.04 10.92 -1.56
CA LYS A 28 -6.22 10.88 -2.44
C LYS A 28 -6.61 9.46 -2.85
N LEU A 29 -5.64 8.60 -3.20
CA LEU A 29 -5.89 7.18 -3.51
C LEU A 29 -6.48 6.41 -2.33
N LEU A 30 -6.25 6.90 -1.10
CA LEU A 30 -6.84 6.36 0.13
C LEU A 30 -8.10 7.12 0.59
N HIS A 31 -8.57 8.12 -0.17
CA HIS A 31 -9.66 9.01 0.20
C HIS A 31 -9.51 9.65 1.60
N TYR A 32 -8.31 10.11 1.93
CA TYR A 32 -8.04 10.83 3.17
C TYR A 32 -8.59 12.24 3.14
N GLU A 33 -9.31 12.59 4.21
CA GLU A 33 -9.69 13.95 4.54
C GLU A 33 -9.08 14.33 5.89
N ARG A 34 -8.20 15.34 5.88
CA ARG A 34 -7.39 15.74 7.04
C ARG A 34 -6.55 14.57 7.53
N ASN A 35 -6.98 13.90 8.60
CA ASN A 35 -6.20 12.88 9.30
C ASN A 35 -6.74 11.46 9.12
N ASN A 36 -7.91 11.27 8.49
CA ASN A 36 -8.53 9.95 8.36
C ASN A 36 -9.16 9.77 6.98
N SER A 37 -9.23 8.53 6.52
CA SER A 37 -10.03 8.20 5.35
C SER A 37 -11.52 8.18 5.66
N VAL A 38 -12.29 8.73 4.71
CA VAL A 38 -13.75 8.70 4.73
C VAL A 38 -14.33 7.32 4.39
N VAL A 39 -13.50 6.40 3.86
CA VAL A 39 -13.95 5.05 3.55
C VAL A 39 -14.13 4.25 4.84
N LEU A 40 -15.36 3.73 5.04
CA LEU A 40 -15.73 2.96 6.24
C LEU A 40 -15.54 1.45 6.06
N THR A 41 -15.51 0.99 4.81
CA THR A 41 -15.43 -0.44 4.49
C THR A 41 -14.04 -0.97 4.82
N LYS A 42 -13.95 -1.91 5.75
CA LYS A 42 -12.66 -2.52 6.17
C LYS A 42 -11.91 -3.16 5.00
N ASN A 43 -12.64 -3.72 4.04
CA ASN A 43 -12.10 -4.33 2.82
C ASN A 43 -11.36 -3.33 1.90
N PHE A 44 -11.46 -2.02 2.13
CA PHE A 44 -10.70 -1.05 1.35
C PHE A 44 -9.24 -0.95 1.79
N PHE A 45 -8.93 -1.26 3.06
CA PHE A 45 -7.58 -1.19 3.60
C PHE A 45 -6.97 -2.58 3.71
N ILE A 46 -5.69 -2.68 3.43
CA ILE A 46 -4.90 -3.88 3.70
C ILE A 46 -4.47 -3.89 5.16
N SER A 47 -4.08 -2.72 5.70
CA SER A 47 -3.75 -2.54 7.10
C SER A 47 -5.00 -2.35 7.94
N SER A 48 -5.06 -3.02 9.10
CA SER A 48 -6.12 -2.81 10.10
C SER A 48 -6.19 -1.36 10.60
N ASN A 49 -5.07 -0.63 10.56
CA ASN A 49 -4.97 0.79 10.93
C ASN A 49 -4.89 1.72 9.72
N GLY A 50 -5.04 1.20 8.50
CA GLY A 50 -4.81 1.94 7.26
C GLY A 50 -5.77 3.10 7.01
N ARG A 51 -6.91 3.15 7.72
CA ARG A 51 -7.86 4.25 7.67
C ARG A 51 -7.38 5.51 8.39
N ASN A 52 -6.58 5.33 9.44
CA ASN A 52 -6.14 6.41 10.34
C ASN A 52 -4.62 6.62 10.24
N ASN A 53 -3.91 5.72 9.56
CA ASN A 53 -2.48 5.79 9.38
C ASN A 53 -2.11 5.45 7.92
N PRO A 54 -1.86 6.46 7.06
CA PRO A 54 -1.57 6.24 5.66
C PRO A 54 -0.20 5.57 5.43
N SER A 55 0.71 5.68 6.41
CA SER A 55 2.00 4.98 6.40
C SER A 55 1.83 3.48 6.68
N ALA A 56 0.95 3.13 7.62
CA ALA A 56 0.61 1.73 7.89
C ALA A 56 -0.03 1.06 6.65
N GLU A 57 -0.89 1.80 5.93
CA GLU A 57 -1.48 1.30 4.69
C GLU A 57 -0.45 1.16 3.56
N LEU A 58 0.45 2.14 3.41
CA LEU A 58 1.52 2.08 2.42
C LEU A 58 2.41 0.86 2.65
N SER A 59 2.78 0.63 3.91
CA SER A 59 3.64 -0.48 4.29
C SER A 59 2.98 -1.83 4.01
N ALA A 60 1.71 -1.97 4.39
CA ALA A 60 0.92 -3.17 4.10
C ALA A 60 0.73 -3.38 2.59
N THR A 61 0.54 -2.30 1.83
CA THR A 61 0.39 -2.34 0.36
C THR A 61 1.66 -2.86 -0.32
N ILE A 62 2.83 -2.31 0.03
CA ILE A 62 4.12 -2.75 -0.51
C ILE A 62 4.36 -4.21 -0.16
N ASN A 63 4.16 -4.60 1.10
CA ASN A 63 4.32 -6.00 1.51
C ASN A 63 3.39 -6.93 0.74
N ALA A 64 2.13 -6.55 0.53
CA ALA A 64 1.17 -7.35 -0.22
C ALA A 64 1.50 -7.46 -1.71
N TYR A 65 2.23 -6.50 -2.30
CA TYR A 65 2.71 -6.62 -3.68
C TYR A 65 3.82 -7.65 -3.85
N PHE A 66 4.63 -7.89 -2.81
CA PHE A 66 5.70 -8.88 -2.79
C PHE A 66 5.29 -10.22 -2.17
N ALA A 67 4.03 -10.35 -1.74
CA ALA A 67 3.51 -11.61 -1.24
C ALA A 67 3.50 -12.68 -2.34
N PRO A 68 3.74 -13.96 -1.99
CA PRO A 68 3.59 -15.04 -2.95
C PRO A 68 2.12 -15.12 -3.37
N TRP A 69 1.91 -15.50 -4.61
CA TRP A 69 0.56 -15.73 -5.11
C TRP A 69 -0.03 -16.98 -4.43
N ASP A 70 -1.22 -16.84 -3.89
CA ASP A 70 -1.98 -17.87 -3.16
C ASP A 70 -2.91 -18.71 -4.06
N GLY A 71 -2.90 -18.48 -5.37
CA GLY A 71 -3.69 -19.22 -6.36
C GLY A 71 -4.95 -18.49 -6.85
N ASN A 72 -5.33 -17.36 -6.26
CA ASN A 72 -6.44 -16.52 -6.74
C ASN A 72 -5.93 -15.19 -7.32
N MET A 73 -6.00 -15.02 -8.65
CA MET A 73 -5.46 -13.82 -9.30
C MET A 73 -6.20 -12.54 -8.88
N ASP A 74 -7.51 -12.62 -8.67
CA ASP A 74 -8.36 -11.45 -8.40
C ASP A 74 -8.16 -10.93 -6.96
N GLU A 75 -7.70 -11.79 -6.05
CA GLU A 75 -7.44 -11.43 -4.66
C GLU A 75 -6.04 -10.86 -4.43
N HIS A 76 -5.13 -11.04 -5.39
CA HIS A 76 -3.80 -10.47 -5.30
C HIS A 76 -3.87 -8.94 -5.22
N ALA A 77 -3.10 -8.34 -4.31
CA ALA A 77 -3.21 -6.91 -4.00
C ALA A 77 -3.01 -5.98 -5.21
N ARG A 78 -2.18 -6.39 -6.19
CA ARG A 78 -1.98 -5.64 -7.45
C ARG A 78 -3.26 -5.57 -8.29
N CYS A 79 -4.05 -6.63 -8.32
CA CYS A 79 -5.30 -6.74 -9.07
C CYS A 79 -6.44 -6.02 -8.34
N ARG A 80 -6.47 -6.12 -7.01
CA ARG A 80 -7.48 -5.47 -6.17
C ARG A 80 -7.29 -3.94 -6.09
N PHE A 81 -6.06 -3.45 -6.16
CA PHE A 81 -5.74 -2.03 -6.02
C PHE A 81 -4.92 -1.49 -7.20
N PRO A 82 -5.45 -1.54 -8.44
CA PRO A 82 -4.68 -1.24 -9.65
C PRO A 82 -4.19 0.20 -9.69
N ALA A 83 -4.98 1.16 -9.22
CA ALA A 83 -4.59 2.57 -9.17
C ALA A 83 -3.43 2.81 -8.17
N ARG A 84 -3.46 2.13 -7.02
CA ARG A 84 -2.37 2.20 -6.03
C ARG A 84 -1.11 1.59 -6.60
N TYR A 85 -1.23 0.45 -7.28
CA TYR A 85 -0.09 -0.25 -7.87
C TYR A 85 0.57 0.59 -8.96
N PHE A 86 -0.23 1.07 -9.92
CA PHE A 86 0.24 1.91 -11.01
C PHE A 86 1.00 3.14 -10.50
N TRP A 87 0.42 3.89 -9.56
CA TRP A 87 1.09 5.07 -9.03
C TRP A 87 2.37 4.73 -8.27
N LEU A 88 2.35 3.73 -7.38
CA LEU A 88 3.54 3.32 -6.62
C LEU A 88 4.67 2.84 -7.53
N SER A 89 4.38 2.12 -8.62
CA SER A 89 5.39 1.69 -9.59
C SER A 89 6.07 2.83 -10.37
N GLN A 90 5.50 4.04 -10.33
CA GLN A 90 6.14 5.24 -10.90
C GLN A 90 7.04 5.96 -9.90
N GLN A 91 6.83 5.74 -8.59
CA GLN A 91 7.59 6.40 -7.53
C GLN A 91 8.72 5.52 -6.99
N LEU A 92 8.53 4.20 -7.04
CA LEU A 92 9.40 3.21 -6.44
C LEU A 92 9.92 2.25 -7.53
N PRO A 93 11.21 1.87 -7.48
CA PRO A 93 11.84 0.99 -8.47
C PRO A 93 11.41 -0.47 -8.35
#